data_AF-A0A944LMY9-F1
#
_entry.id   AF-A0A944LMY9-F1
#
_cell.length_a   1.000
_cell.length_b   1.000
_cell.length_c   1.000
_cell.angle_alpha   90.00
_cell.angle_beta   90.00
_cell.angle_gamma   90.00
#
_symmetry.space_group_name_H-M   'P 1'
#
loop_
_entity.id
_entity.type
_entity.pdbx_description
1 polymer ?
#
loop_
_entity_poly.entity_id
_entity_poly.type
_entity_poly.pdbx_seq_one_letter_code
_entity_poly.pdbx_strand_id
1 'polypeptide(L)'
;MQSQAFECQAHHRQRWRAATLAARLNRREDPSVTQSRGATAGKTRPHAQQLTIGTLALLLIGLLAFYTLVTGRITDGSAKLRDGTSQASAGAEQLKDGAGQLAVGAGQADAGAGKLSSGAEKIYLGVTEKLAPGADKLQAGADELASGAVKIETDVNNKLAPGVYKVDDGARKLASGASQLSAALTPTAGGNADNNLADGAGQLDAGAARLAAGTGDLAAGTVQLKGYPGANNNPEAGTGTAALAQALDLLQAAASDPLQGLVPLAAVKDKIAKIAAGAHKLDAGASQLQAGAGQLRDGAGQLHAGTGRLTDGFRTLAAKLNSQDPNNPGVVMGTELLADGTSKIRTGMDGVPGDPEHPGLIKAAARMTDGSSRLADGTAALNAGIKGDPADAANPGLLRGTAALAAGASELSAGNTKLASGSSQLSTGAVKLADGNARIAEGTGTLYSGAAAVSPSNLVGQPDASLALGLVGLLGLGSVAAFVVLRKRRAVL
;
A
#
# COMPACT_ATOMS: atom_id res chain seq x y z
N MET A 1 40.49 1.21 41.02
CA MET A 1 39.98 2.44 41.67
C MET A 1 38.61 2.06 42.23
N GLN A 2 38.45 1.93 43.55
CA GLN A 2 38.29 3.01 44.54
C GLN A 2 36.96 3.76 44.33
N SER A 3 36.10 3.98 45.33
CA SER A 3 36.17 3.69 46.79
C SER A 3 34.73 3.42 47.29
N GLN A 4 34.38 2.63 48.32
CA GLN A 4 34.86 2.50 49.71
C GLN A 4 34.81 3.81 50.53
N ALA A 5 34.32 3.86 51.78
CA ALA A 5 33.62 2.88 52.64
C ALA A 5 33.06 3.60 53.90
N PHE A 6 32.80 2.85 54.99
CA PHE A 6 32.50 3.28 56.38
C PHE A 6 31.08 3.83 56.61
N GLU A 7 30.23 3.40 57.56
CA GLU A 7 30.26 2.75 58.91
C GLU A 7 29.49 3.70 59.87
N CYS A 8 28.98 3.34 61.06
CA CYS A 8 28.93 2.11 61.88
C CYS A 8 27.53 2.11 62.57
N GLN A 9 27.04 1.20 63.42
CA GLN A 9 27.46 -0.04 64.13
C GLN A 9 26.16 -0.91 64.26
N ALA A 10 25.98 -2.06 64.94
CA ALA A 10 26.67 -2.91 65.90
C ALA A 10 26.31 -4.40 65.59
N HIS A 11 26.86 -5.49 66.14
CA HIS A 11 27.34 -5.88 67.47
C HIS A 11 26.21 -6.10 68.53
N HIS A 12 26.14 -7.23 69.26
CA HIS A 12 27.24 -8.15 69.64
C HIS A 12 26.94 -9.67 69.51
N ARG A 13 28.02 -10.47 69.52
CA ARG A 13 28.04 -11.95 69.46
C ARG A 13 27.99 -12.58 70.86
N GLN A 14 27.62 -13.87 70.94
CA GLN A 14 28.27 -14.82 71.87
C GLN A 14 28.58 -16.17 71.19
N ARG A 15 29.63 -16.84 71.70
CA ARG A 15 30.13 -18.18 71.31
C ARG A 15 30.71 -18.88 72.54
N TRP A 16 30.47 -20.18 72.66
CA TRP A 16 31.37 -21.22 73.20
C TRP A 16 32.35 -20.87 74.35
N ARG A 17 32.21 -21.55 75.51
CA ARG A 17 33.12 -22.62 75.98
C ARG A 17 32.75 -23.16 77.38
N ALA A 18 33.35 -24.28 77.76
CA ALA A 18 33.16 -24.96 79.04
C ALA A 18 34.33 -24.69 80.02
N ALA A 19 34.09 -24.91 81.32
CA ALA A 19 35.13 -25.05 82.35
C ALA A 19 34.62 -25.95 83.50
N THR A 20 35.54 -26.62 84.19
CA THR A 20 35.26 -27.57 85.30
C THR A 20 36.14 -27.23 86.49
N LEU A 21 35.58 -27.14 87.71
CA LEU A 21 36.28 -27.53 88.95
C LEU A 21 35.31 -27.66 90.14
N ALA A 22 35.79 -28.18 91.27
CA ALA A 22 34.98 -28.53 92.44
C ALA A 22 35.67 -28.17 93.79
N ALA A 23 34.84 -27.84 94.80
CA ALA A 23 35.07 -28.04 96.23
C ALA A 23 33.70 -27.91 96.93
N ARG A 24 33.17 -28.86 97.70
CA ARG A 24 33.61 -29.53 98.96
C ARG A 24 33.50 -28.67 100.23
N LEU A 25 32.91 -29.33 101.25
CA LEU A 25 32.94 -29.13 102.72
C LEU A 25 31.65 -28.57 103.36
N ASN A 26 31.27 -28.94 104.60
CA ASN A 26 31.44 -30.19 105.39
C ASN A 26 30.65 -30.10 106.73
N ARG A 27 29.97 -31.17 107.15
CA ARG A 27 29.68 -31.63 108.55
C ARG A 27 28.80 -32.90 108.45
N ARG A 28 29.02 -34.06 109.11
CA ARG A 28 29.43 -34.43 110.49
C ARG A 28 28.39 -34.01 111.55
N GLU A 29 27.90 -34.86 112.47
CA GLU A 29 28.22 -36.26 112.87
C GLU A 29 26.89 -36.98 113.27
N ASP A 30 26.62 -38.25 112.96
CA ASP A 30 27.14 -39.54 113.50
C ASP A 30 26.19 -40.14 114.60
N PRO A 31 26.40 -41.28 115.28
CA PRO A 31 25.57 -42.47 114.99
C PRO A 31 24.83 -43.10 116.20
N SER A 32 23.89 -44.03 115.92
CA SER A 32 23.32 -44.94 116.93
C SER A 32 23.10 -46.36 116.42
N VAL A 33 23.68 -47.35 117.12
CA VAL A 33 23.57 -48.79 116.86
C VAL A 33 22.24 -49.35 117.38
N THR A 34 21.63 -50.28 116.64
CA THR A 34 20.78 -51.32 117.25
C THR A 34 21.00 -52.68 116.60
N GLN A 35 21.28 -53.71 117.40
CA GLN A 35 21.73 -55.03 116.96
C GLN A 35 20.69 -56.11 117.32
N SER A 36 19.96 -56.64 116.33
CA SER A 36 18.98 -57.72 116.52
C SER A 36 19.51 -59.09 116.06
N ARG A 37 20.28 -59.77 116.92
CA ARG A 37 20.69 -61.17 116.70
C ARG A 37 19.49 -62.13 116.87
N GLY A 38 18.77 -62.39 115.77
CA GLY A 38 17.78 -63.48 115.69
C GLY A 38 18.40 -64.78 115.21
N ALA A 39 18.92 -65.61 116.12
CA ALA A 39 19.54 -66.90 115.79
C ALA A 39 18.66 -68.08 116.23
N THR A 40 18.01 -68.77 115.28
CA THR A 40 17.23 -69.99 115.57
C THR A 40 17.40 -71.07 114.50
N ALA A 41 17.77 -72.27 114.96
CA ALA A 41 17.54 -73.58 114.35
C ALA A 41 17.76 -73.73 112.83
N GLY A 42 18.89 -74.34 112.45
CA GLY A 42 19.05 -74.90 111.11
C GLY A 42 18.10 -76.08 110.86
N LYS A 43 17.64 -76.23 109.62
CA LYS A 43 16.98 -77.44 109.15
C LYS A 43 17.56 -77.82 107.78
N THR A 44 18.41 -78.83 107.76
CA THR A 44 19.08 -79.35 106.57
C THR A 44 18.05 -79.84 105.56
N ARG A 45 17.85 -79.08 104.49
CA ARG A 45 16.99 -79.49 103.36
C ARG A 45 17.78 -80.44 102.46
N PRO A 46 17.18 -81.55 101.97
CA PRO A 46 17.91 -82.54 101.18
C PRO A 46 18.38 -81.96 99.84
N HIS A 47 19.55 -82.37 99.37
CA HIS A 47 20.22 -81.77 98.20
C HIS A 47 19.39 -81.80 96.89
N ALA A 48 18.47 -82.76 96.74
CA ALA A 48 17.50 -82.80 95.65
C ALA A 48 16.64 -81.51 95.54
N GLN A 49 16.40 -80.82 96.66
CA GLN A 49 15.64 -79.57 96.70
C GLN A 49 16.50 -78.33 96.43
N GLN A 50 17.83 -78.41 96.53
CA GLN A 50 18.73 -77.31 96.13
C GLN A 50 18.99 -77.29 94.62
N LEU A 51 19.19 -78.47 94.00
CA LEU A 51 19.37 -78.58 92.54
C LEU A 51 18.16 -78.04 91.77
N THR A 52 16.94 -78.35 92.23
CA THR A 52 15.68 -77.88 91.62
C THR A 52 15.46 -76.38 91.82
N ILE A 53 15.85 -75.80 92.95
CA ILE A 53 15.85 -74.33 93.13
C ILE A 53 16.90 -73.67 92.23
N GLY A 54 18.08 -74.27 92.09
CA GLY A 54 19.15 -73.75 91.23
C GLY A 54 18.80 -73.75 89.73
N THR A 55 18.22 -74.83 89.21
CA THR A 55 17.76 -74.89 87.81
C THR A 55 16.56 -73.96 87.57
N LEU A 56 15.62 -73.87 88.51
CA LEU A 56 14.51 -72.91 88.43
C LEU A 56 15.01 -71.45 88.46
N ALA A 57 16.01 -71.14 89.29
CA ALA A 57 16.62 -69.81 89.34
C ALA A 57 17.36 -69.45 88.04
N LEU A 58 18.14 -70.38 87.47
CA LEU A 58 18.79 -70.17 86.17
C LEU A 58 17.79 -70.05 85.01
N LEU A 59 16.70 -70.82 85.04
CA LEU A 59 15.62 -70.70 84.06
C LEU A 59 14.89 -69.34 84.20
N LEU A 60 14.63 -68.89 85.43
CA LEU A 60 14.05 -67.56 85.70
C LEU A 60 15.00 -66.44 85.26
N ILE A 61 16.31 -66.54 85.50
CA ILE A 61 17.31 -65.57 85.04
C ILE A 61 17.38 -65.55 83.51
N GLY A 62 17.38 -66.72 82.86
CA GLY A 62 17.35 -66.83 81.39
C GLY A 62 16.07 -66.27 80.78
N LEU A 63 14.91 -66.55 81.38
CA LEU A 63 13.61 -65.99 81.02
C LEU A 63 13.59 -64.47 81.19
N LEU A 64 14.14 -63.95 82.30
CA LEU A 64 14.22 -62.52 82.58
C LEU A 64 15.19 -61.81 81.61
N ALA A 65 16.34 -62.41 81.32
CA ALA A 65 17.30 -61.90 80.34
C ALA A 65 16.68 -61.86 78.93
N PHE A 66 16.04 -62.95 78.49
CA PHE A 66 15.28 -62.98 77.24
C PHE A 66 14.14 -61.95 77.23
N TYR A 67 13.41 -61.80 78.34
CA TYR A 67 12.33 -60.82 78.47
C TYR A 67 12.85 -59.37 78.38
N THR A 68 13.94 -59.02 79.06
CA THR A 68 14.58 -57.69 78.95
C THR A 68 15.16 -57.43 77.56
N LEU A 69 15.70 -58.45 76.90
CA LEU A 69 16.18 -58.34 75.51
C LEU A 69 15.01 -58.11 74.53
N VAL A 70 13.91 -58.84 74.68
CA VAL A 70 12.71 -58.71 73.83
C VAL A 70 12.00 -57.38 74.07
N THR A 71 11.78 -56.98 75.33
CA THR A 71 11.19 -55.66 75.65
C THR A 71 12.08 -54.52 75.19
N GLY A 72 13.40 -54.60 75.39
CA GLY A 72 14.35 -53.62 74.85
C GLY A 72 14.29 -53.51 73.33
N ARG A 73 14.25 -54.64 72.60
CA ARG A 73 14.10 -54.66 71.14
C ARG A 73 12.76 -54.11 70.65
N ILE A 74 11.66 -54.37 71.37
CA ILE A 74 10.33 -53.81 71.07
C ILE A 74 10.31 -52.30 71.34
N THR A 75 10.95 -51.85 72.41
CA THR A 75 11.05 -50.44 72.81
C THR A 75 11.88 -49.65 71.79
N ASP A 76 13.08 -50.13 71.44
CA ASP A 76 13.92 -49.59 70.37
C ASP A 76 13.22 -49.57 69.01
N GLY A 77 12.53 -50.66 68.65
CA GLY A 77 11.80 -50.79 67.40
C GLY A 77 10.63 -49.81 67.31
N SER A 78 9.90 -49.65 68.42
CA SER A 78 8.76 -48.73 68.54
C SER A 78 9.21 -47.26 68.53
N ALA A 79 10.34 -46.94 69.18
CA ALA A 79 10.96 -45.61 69.11
C ALA A 79 11.38 -45.28 67.67
N LYS A 80 12.13 -46.17 67.01
CA LYS A 80 12.56 -45.98 65.60
C LYS A 80 11.38 -45.87 64.63
N LEU A 81 10.32 -46.64 64.83
CA LEU A 81 9.12 -46.56 64.01
C LEU A 81 8.36 -45.24 64.24
N ARG A 82 8.18 -44.80 65.49
CA ARG A 82 7.57 -43.51 65.84
C ARG A 82 8.37 -42.33 65.26
N ASP A 83 9.69 -42.37 65.38
CA ASP A 83 10.57 -41.30 64.89
C ASP A 83 10.56 -41.27 63.35
N GLY A 84 10.54 -42.44 62.70
CA GLY A 84 10.37 -42.58 61.25
C GLY A 84 8.99 -42.12 60.74
N THR A 85 7.89 -42.43 61.44
CA THR A 85 6.57 -41.90 61.05
C THR A 85 6.44 -40.41 61.36
N SER A 86 7.15 -39.89 62.37
CA SER A 86 7.23 -38.43 62.60
C SER A 86 7.97 -37.72 61.46
N GLN A 87 9.09 -38.27 60.98
CA GLN A 87 9.79 -37.77 59.79
C GLN A 87 8.92 -37.85 58.53
N ALA A 88 8.21 -38.97 58.31
CA ALA A 88 7.30 -39.13 57.18
C ALA A 88 6.05 -38.24 57.29
N SER A 89 5.60 -37.89 58.50
CA SER A 89 4.54 -36.91 58.74
C SER A 89 5.00 -35.51 58.36
N ALA A 90 6.18 -35.08 58.83
CA ALA A 90 6.75 -33.78 58.44
C ALA A 90 7.02 -33.68 56.92
N GLY A 91 7.46 -34.77 56.29
CA GLY A 91 7.58 -34.84 54.82
C GLY A 91 6.23 -34.76 54.10
N ALA A 92 5.16 -35.31 54.68
CA ALA A 92 3.80 -35.16 54.17
C ALA A 92 3.25 -33.74 54.37
N GLU A 93 3.58 -33.05 55.46
CA GLU A 93 3.26 -31.63 55.65
C GLU A 93 3.98 -30.74 54.63
N GLN A 94 5.27 -30.97 54.37
CA GLN A 94 6.01 -30.28 53.31
C GLN A 94 5.40 -30.53 51.92
N LEU A 95 4.98 -31.77 51.62
CA LEU A 95 4.30 -32.11 50.37
C LEU A 95 2.92 -31.43 50.25
N LYS A 96 2.15 -31.40 51.34
CA LYS A 96 0.86 -30.69 51.45
C LYS A 96 1.02 -29.21 51.13
N ASP A 97 2.01 -28.56 51.74
CA ASP A 97 2.22 -27.11 51.61
C ASP A 97 2.79 -26.75 50.24
N GLY A 98 3.73 -27.54 49.71
CA GLY A 98 4.23 -27.39 48.33
C GLY A 98 3.14 -27.60 47.28
N ALA A 99 2.26 -28.59 47.47
CA ALA A 99 1.09 -28.80 46.62
C ALA A 99 0.05 -27.67 46.75
N GLY A 100 -0.09 -27.08 47.94
CA GLY A 100 -0.91 -25.87 48.16
C GLY A 100 -0.36 -24.65 47.41
N GLN A 101 0.95 -24.42 47.49
CA GLN A 101 1.63 -23.36 46.73
C GLN A 101 1.48 -23.56 45.21
N LEU A 102 1.63 -24.80 44.72
CA LEU A 102 1.42 -25.14 43.32
C LEU A 102 -0.04 -24.92 42.87
N ALA A 103 -1.03 -25.24 43.71
CA ALA A 103 -2.43 -24.96 43.44
C ALA A 103 -2.72 -23.46 43.32
N VAL A 104 -2.14 -22.64 44.21
CA VAL A 104 -2.26 -21.17 44.16
C VAL A 104 -1.58 -20.60 42.90
N GLY A 105 -0.36 -21.06 42.58
CA GLY A 105 0.35 -20.65 41.36
C GLY A 105 -0.39 -21.04 40.08
N ALA A 106 -0.97 -22.23 40.03
CA ALA A 106 -1.81 -22.68 38.93
C ALA A 106 -3.09 -21.83 38.79
N GLY A 107 -3.74 -21.46 39.90
CA GLY A 107 -4.90 -20.55 39.88
C GLY A 107 -4.54 -19.11 39.42
N GLN A 108 -3.35 -18.62 39.77
CA GLN A 108 -2.85 -17.33 39.26
C GLN A 108 -2.55 -17.39 37.75
N ALA A 109 -1.97 -18.49 37.27
CA ALA A 109 -1.69 -18.73 35.86
C ALA A 109 -2.98 -18.94 35.04
N ASP A 110 -4.00 -19.60 35.60
CA ASP A 110 -5.34 -19.71 35.01
C ASP A 110 -6.01 -18.34 34.85
N ALA A 111 -6.02 -17.51 35.91
CA ALA A 111 -6.53 -16.14 35.84
C ALA A 111 -5.75 -15.24 34.85
N GLY A 112 -4.47 -15.56 34.59
CA GLY A 112 -3.67 -14.95 33.52
C GLY A 112 -4.09 -15.43 32.12
N ALA A 113 -4.28 -16.74 31.95
CA ALA A 113 -4.70 -17.37 30.69
C ALA A 113 -6.12 -16.94 30.29
N GLY A 114 -7.06 -16.83 31.23
CA GLY A 114 -8.40 -16.28 30.98
C GLY A 114 -8.37 -14.83 30.50
N LYS A 115 -7.52 -13.97 31.10
CA LYS A 115 -7.30 -12.58 30.63
C LYS A 115 -6.70 -12.55 29.22
N LEU A 116 -5.78 -13.46 28.91
CA LEU A 116 -5.20 -13.58 27.56
C LEU A 116 -6.27 -14.02 26.55
N SER A 117 -7.11 -15.01 26.89
CA SER A 117 -8.19 -15.50 26.02
C SER A 117 -9.21 -14.38 25.71
N SER A 118 -9.75 -13.70 26.72
CA SER A 118 -10.64 -12.54 26.52
C SER A 118 -9.95 -11.33 25.86
N GLY A 119 -8.62 -11.27 25.86
CA GLY A 119 -7.84 -10.30 25.10
C GLY A 119 -7.79 -10.68 23.62
N ALA A 120 -7.43 -11.93 23.32
CA ALA A 120 -7.36 -12.49 21.97
C ALA A 120 -8.73 -12.48 21.27
N GLU A 121 -9.81 -12.83 21.99
CA GLU A 121 -11.19 -12.75 21.51
C GLU A 121 -11.57 -11.32 21.09
N LYS A 122 -11.24 -10.31 21.90
CA LYS A 122 -11.48 -8.89 21.55
C LYS A 122 -10.70 -8.45 20.31
N ILE A 123 -9.48 -8.96 20.12
CA ILE A 123 -8.71 -8.69 18.90
C ILE A 123 -9.36 -9.41 17.71
N TYR A 124 -9.69 -10.70 17.83
CA TYR A 124 -10.36 -11.47 16.78
C TYR A 124 -11.68 -10.83 16.32
N LEU A 125 -12.53 -10.40 17.26
CA LEU A 125 -13.75 -9.63 16.96
C LEU A 125 -13.42 -8.26 16.33
N GLY A 126 -12.40 -7.55 16.83
CA GLY A 126 -11.95 -6.28 16.23
C GLY A 126 -11.47 -6.44 14.77
N VAL A 127 -10.83 -7.57 14.45
CA VAL A 127 -10.37 -7.88 13.10
C VAL A 127 -11.55 -8.32 12.22
N THR A 128 -12.44 -9.17 12.73
CA THR A 128 -13.59 -9.74 11.99
C THR A 128 -14.67 -8.70 11.70
N GLU A 129 -15.07 -7.92 12.70
CA GLU A 129 -16.21 -6.98 12.62
C GLU A 129 -15.83 -5.61 12.04
N LYS A 130 -14.53 -5.27 11.98
CA LYS A 130 -14.07 -3.92 11.59
C LYS A 130 -12.91 -3.92 10.61
N LEU A 131 -11.80 -4.60 10.90
CA LEU A 131 -10.59 -4.48 10.08
C LEU A 131 -10.76 -5.15 8.70
N ALA A 132 -11.26 -6.39 8.65
CA ALA A 132 -11.48 -7.10 7.40
C ALA A 132 -12.58 -6.45 6.52
N PRO A 133 -13.77 -6.08 7.04
CA PRO A 133 -14.77 -5.34 6.26
C PRO A 133 -14.32 -3.92 5.86
N GLY A 134 -13.39 -3.32 6.62
CA GLY A 134 -12.73 -2.06 6.26
C GLY A 134 -11.74 -2.24 5.11
N ALA A 135 -10.93 -3.29 5.14
CA ALA A 135 -9.98 -3.63 4.08
C ALA A 135 -10.70 -4.01 2.78
N ASP A 136 -11.81 -4.75 2.83
CA ASP A 136 -12.64 -5.05 1.65
C ASP A 136 -13.16 -3.78 0.97
N LYS A 137 -13.66 -2.82 1.75
CA LYS A 137 -14.14 -1.52 1.23
C LYS A 137 -13.01 -0.67 0.66
N LEU A 138 -11.85 -0.70 1.30
CA LEU A 138 -10.66 0.01 0.82
C LEU A 138 -10.13 -0.59 -0.48
N GLN A 139 -10.10 -1.93 -0.59
CA GLN A 139 -9.71 -2.63 -1.81
C GLN A 139 -10.70 -2.36 -2.94
N ALA A 140 -12.01 -2.51 -2.72
CA ALA A 140 -13.02 -2.22 -3.73
C ALA A 140 -12.92 -0.76 -4.24
N GLY A 141 -12.69 0.21 -3.35
CA GLY A 141 -12.47 1.61 -3.74
C GLY A 141 -11.15 1.85 -4.49
N ALA A 142 -10.11 1.05 -4.25
CA ALA A 142 -8.85 1.09 -5.00
C ALA A 142 -9.00 0.44 -6.38
N ASP A 143 -9.72 -0.68 -6.49
CA ASP A 143 -10.06 -1.36 -7.74
C ASP A 143 -10.95 -0.48 -8.65
N GLU A 144 -11.93 0.23 -8.06
CA GLU A 144 -12.73 1.25 -8.75
C GLU A 144 -11.87 2.42 -9.24
N LEU A 145 -10.94 2.92 -8.41
CA LEU A 145 -10.03 4.01 -8.77
C LEU A 145 -9.07 3.60 -9.90
N ALA A 146 -8.51 2.39 -9.84
CA ALA A 146 -7.64 1.84 -10.88
C ALA A 146 -8.42 1.66 -12.21
N SER A 147 -9.63 1.11 -12.15
CA SER A 147 -10.53 1.00 -13.31
C SER A 147 -10.86 2.38 -13.91
N GLY A 148 -11.08 3.39 -13.06
CA GLY A 148 -11.29 4.78 -13.46
C GLY A 148 -10.06 5.40 -14.13
N ALA A 149 -8.86 5.15 -13.61
CA ALA A 149 -7.60 5.65 -14.18
C ALA A 149 -7.31 5.02 -15.55
N VAL A 150 -7.43 3.69 -15.68
CA VAL A 150 -7.32 2.97 -16.96
C VAL A 150 -8.30 3.54 -18.00
N LYS A 151 -9.54 3.85 -17.60
CA LYS A 151 -10.52 4.48 -18.49
C LYS A 151 -10.09 5.89 -18.92
N ILE A 152 -9.58 6.72 -18.00
CA ILE A 152 -9.11 8.07 -18.32
C ILE A 152 -7.92 8.02 -19.29
N GLU A 153 -6.94 7.14 -19.05
CA GLU A 153 -5.83 6.91 -19.98
C GLU A 153 -6.31 6.41 -21.35
N THR A 154 -7.28 5.49 -21.37
CA THR A 154 -7.90 4.99 -22.60
C THR A 154 -8.60 6.10 -23.39
N ASP A 155 -9.33 7.00 -22.72
CA ASP A 155 -10.04 8.10 -23.36
C ASP A 155 -9.07 9.24 -23.80
N VAL A 156 -7.99 9.49 -23.04
CA VAL A 156 -6.92 10.42 -23.45
C VAL A 156 -6.24 9.92 -24.73
N ASN A 157 -5.77 8.66 -24.74
CA ASN A 157 -5.03 8.09 -25.87
C ASN A 157 -5.90 7.87 -27.12
N ASN A 158 -7.14 7.40 -26.97
CA ASN A 158 -7.95 6.97 -28.13
C ASN A 158 -8.95 8.03 -28.62
N LYS A 159 -9.24 9.09 -27.83
CA LYS A 159 -10.20 10.14 -28.21
C LYS A 159 -9.58 11.53 -28.20
N LEU A 160 -8.96 11.94 -27.08
CA LEU A 160 -8.54 13.32 -26.89
C LEU A 160 -7.27 13.67 -27.68
N ALA A 161 -6.20 12.88 -27.56
CA ALA A 161 -4.95 13.13 -28.30
C ALA A 161 -5.14 13.05 -29.83
N PRO A 162 -5.85 12.07 -30.41
CA PRO A 162 -6.17 12.06 -31.84
C PRO A 162 -7.03 13.26 -32.29
N GLY A 163 -7.86 13.81 -31.39
CA GLY A 163 -8.59 15.06 -31.63
C GLY A 163 -7.64 16.26 -31.72
N VAL A 164 -6.78 16.44 -30.71
CA VAL A 164 -5.75 17.50 -30.68
C VAL A 164 -4.84 17.44 -31.92
N TYR A 165 -4.38 16.25 -32.30
CA TYR A 165 -3.51 16.08 -33.47
C TYR A 165 -4.17 16.53 -34.78
N LYS A 166 -5.47 16.24 -34.96
CA LYS A 166 -6.26 16.67 -36.13
C LYS A 166 -6.51 18.17 -36.16
N VAL A 167 -6.71 18.78 -34.99
CA VAL A 167 -6.96 20.23 -34.88
C VAL A 167 -5.69 21.03 -35.20
N ASP A 168 -4.51 20.61 -34.71
CA ASP A 168 -3.24 21.23 -35.11
C ASP A 168 -2.92 21.00 -36.59
N ASP A 169 -3.10 19.78 -37.12
CA ASP A 169 -2.88 19.49 -38.55
C ASP A 169 -3.79 20.36 -39.45
N GLY A 170 -5.06 20.51 -39.07
CA GLY A 170 -6.00 21.42 -39.71
C GLY A 170 -5.58 22.88 -39.63
N ALA A 171 -5.11 23.35 -38.47
CA ALA A 171 -4.64 24.72 -38.29
C ALA A 171 -3.38 25.02 -39.11
N ARG A 172 -2.40 24.10 -39.15
CA ARG A 172 -1.19 24.22 -39.98
C ARG A 172 -1.52 24.23 -41.48
N LYS A 173 -2.46 23.39 -41.92
CA LYS A 173 -2.95 23.38 -43.31
C LYS A 173 -3.67 24.68 -43.66
N LEU A 174 -4.48 25.21 -42.75
CA LEU A 174 -5.16 26.49 -42.93
C LEU A 174 -4.18 27.67 -43.01
N ALA A 175 -3.17 27.70 -42.13
CA ALA A 175 -2.09 28.69 -42.18
C ALA A 175 -1.30 28.62 -43.51
N SER A 176 -0.89 27.42 -43.92
CA SER A 176 -0.23 27.21 -45.22
C SER A 176 -1.09 27.68 -46.40
N GLY A 177 -2.40 27.40 -46.38
CA GLY A 177 -3.33 27.85 -47.42
C GLY A 177 -3.53 29.37 -47.43
N ALA A 178 -3.59 30.00 -46.26
CA ALA A 178 -3.64 31.47 -46.13
C ALA A 178 -2.36 32.13 -46.67
N SER A 179 -1.19 31.59 -46.35
CA SER A 179 0.11 32.06 -46.87
C SER A 179 0.21 31.88 -48.38
N GLN A 180 -0.26 30.76 -48.94
CA GLN A 180 -0.31 30.52 -50.39
C GLN A 180 -1.25 31.51 -51.10
N LEU A 181 -2.45 31.74 -50.56
CA LEU A 181 -3.41 32.72 -51.10
C LEU A 181 -2.84 34.15 -51.05
N SER A 182 -2.17 34.51 -49.96
CA SER A 182 -1.46 35.79 -49.82
C SER A 182 -0.36 35.95 -50.87
N ALA A 183 0.49 34.93 -51.07
CA ALA A 183 1.56 34.95 -52.06
C ALA A 183 1.02 35.08 -53.49
N ALA A 184 -0.10 34.43 -53.82
CA ALA A 184 -0.73 34.51 -55.13
C ALA A 184 -1.43 35.86 -55.42
N LEU A 185 -1.66 36.68 -54.39
CA LEU A 185 -2.36 37.99 -54.48
C LEU A 185 -1.43 39.20 -54.23
N THR A 186 -0.19 38.96 -53.82
CA THR A 186 0.80 40.01 -53.54
C THR A 186 1.68 40.20 -54.78
N PRO A 187 1.69 41.37 -55.45
CA PRO A 187 2.52 41.60 -56.63
C PRO A 187 4.02 41.36 -56.36
N THR A 188 4.73 40.78 -57.31
CA THR A 188 6.18 40.58 -57.22
C THR A 188 6.95 41.71 -57.90
N ALA A 189 8.23 41.89 -57.53
CA ALA A 189 9.09 42.90 -58.15
C ALA A 189 9.36 42.66 -59.66
N GLY A 190 9.13 41.43 -60.16
CA GLY A 190 9.23 41.11 -61.58
C GLY A 190 7.93 41.31 -62.37
N GLY A 191 6.77 41.39 -61.68
CA GLY A 191 5.46 41.47 -62.33
C GLY A 191 5.15 40.27 -63.23
N ASN A 192 5.75 39.10 -62.95
CA ASN A 192 5.76 37.94 -63.85
C ASN A 192 5.94 36.58 -63.15
N ALA A 193 5.60 36.46 -61.86
CA ALA A 193 5.69 35.19 -61.16
C ALA A 193 4.57 34.21 -61.57
N ASP A 194 4.93 32.94 -61.80
CA ASP A 194 3.99 31.87 -62.13
C ASP A 194 2.90 31.73 -61.05
N ASN A 195 1.64 31.60 -61.48
CA ASN A 195 0.45 31.51 -60.63
C ASN A 195 0.18 32.73 -59.71
N ASN A 196 0.84 33.87 -59.93
CA ASN A 196 0.50 35.11 -59.23
C ASN A 196 -0.59 35.89 -59.99
N LEU A 197 -1.76 36.01 -59.38
CA LEU A 197 -2.95 36.65 -59.98
C LEU A 197 -2.78 38.17 -60.08
N ALA A 198 -2.04 38.80 -59.16
CA ALA A 198 -1.82 40.24 -59.15
C ALA A 198 -0.81 40.67 -60.24
N ASP A 199 0.26 39.88 -60.42
CA ASP A 199 1.18 40.03 -61.55
C ASP A 199 0.46 39.81 -62.89
N GLY A 200 -0.34 38.74 -63.01
CA GLY A 200 -1.12 38.46 -64.22
C GLY A 200 -2.13 39.55 -64.56
N ALA A 201 -2.79 40.15 -63.57
CA ALA A 201 -3.67 41.30 -63.76
C ALA A 201 -2.88 42.54 -64.22
N GLY A 202 -1.71 42.81 -63.64
CA GLY A 202 -0.83 43.90 -64.05
C GLY A 202 -0.27 43.75 -65.48
N GLN A 203 0.05 42.51 -65.89
CA GLN A 203 0.45 42.22 -67.28
C GLN A 203 -0.69 42.46 -68.27
N LEU A 204 -1.91 42.00 -67.94
CA LEU A 204 -3.08 42.20 -68.79
C LEU A 204 -3.44 43.70 -68.89
N ASP A 205 -3.27 44.44 -67.79
CA ASP A 205 -3.45 45.90 -67.74
C ASP A 205 -2.46 46.64 -68.64
N ALA A 206 -1.16 46.34 -68.51
CA ALA A 206 -0.12 46.90 -69.37
C ALA A 206 -0.32 46.50 -70.84
N GLY A 207 -0.84 45.29 -71.11
CA GLY A 207 -1.23 44.84 -72.44
C GLY A 207 -2.40 45.65 -73.03
N ALA A 208 -3.45 45.88 -72.23
CA ALA A 208 -4.61 46.67 -72.62
C ALA A 208 -4.24 48.14 -72.87
N ALA A 209 -3.42 48.74 -72.01
CA ALA A 209 -2.90 50.10 -72.20
C ALA A 209 -2.06 50.23 -73.48
N ARG A 210 -1.20 49.25 -73.79
CA ARG A 210 -0.43 49.20 -75.04
C ARG A 210 -1.31 49.03 -76.28
N LEU A 211 -2.39 48.24 -76.19
CA LEU A 211 -3.36 48.08 -77.27
C LEU A 211 -4.15 49.39 -77.50
N ALA A 212 -4.56 50.09 -76.43
CA ALA A 212 -5.22 51.39 -76.51
C ALA A 212 -4.31 52.47 -77.11
N ALA A 213 -3.01 52.46 -76.78
CA ALA A 213 -2.01 53.35 -77.38
C ALA A 213 -1.85 53.08 -78.89
N GLY A 214 -1.54 51.84 -79.28
CA GLY A 214 -1.30 51.49 -80.70
C GLY A 214 -2.54 51.63 -81.60
N THR A 215 -3.75 51.53 -81.03
CA THR A 215 -5.00 51.84 -81.76
C THR A 215 -5.28 53.34 -81.84
N GLY A 216 -4.81 54.12 -80.86
CA GLY A 216 -4.68 55.58 -80.97
C GLY A 216 -3.74 56.00 -82.10
N ASP A 217 -2.55 55.38 -82.19
CA ASP A 217 -1.57 55.62 -83.26
C ASP A 217 -2.13 55.24 -84.64
N LEU A 218 -2.80 54.09 -84.74
CA LEU A 218 -3.49 53.66 -85.97
C LEU A 218 -4.57 54.67 -86.40
N ALA A 219 -5.40 55.13 -85.45
CA ALA A 219 -6.40 56.16 -85.72
C ALA A 219 -5.75 57.47 -86.18
N ALA A 220 -4.67 57.92 -85.53
CA ALA A 220 -3.90 59.10 -85.93
C ALA A 220 -3.32 58.94 -87.35
N GLY A 221 -2.81 57.75 -87.71
CA GLY A 221 -2.35 57.44 -89.06
C GLY A 221 -3.46 57.54 -90.11
N THR A 222 -4.67 57.05 -89.82
CA THR A 222 -5.83 57.25 -90.72
C THR A 222 -6.26 58.71 -90.83
N VAL A 223 -6.05 59.52 -89.78
CA VAL A 223 -6.28 60.98 -89.83
C VAL A 223 -5.19 61.69 -90.64
N GLN A 224 -3.93 61.24 -90.61
CA GLN A 224 -2.89 61.76 -91.51
C GLN A 224 -3.17 61.43 -92.98
N LEU A 225 -3.71 60.24 -93.27
CA LEU A 225 -4.20 59.90 -94.61
C LEU A 225 -5.40 60.77 -95.03
N LYS A 226 -6.20 61.26 -94.07
CA LYS A 226 -7.22 62.29 -94.29
C LYS A 226 -6.64 63.68 -94.52
N GLY A 227 -5.59 64.05 -93.80
CA GLY A 227 -5.01 65.40 -93.77
C GLY A 227 -4.21 65.86 -95.01
N TYR A 228 -4.03 65.01 -96.02
CA TYR A 228 -3.49 65.44 -97.32
C TYR A 228 -4.49 66.41 -97.99
N PRO A 229 -4.12 67.68 -98.23
CA PRO A 229 -5.10 68.70 -98.64
C PRO A 229 -5.85 68.37 -99.92
N GLY A 230 -7.08 68.88 -99.97
CA GLY A 230 -7.85 68.95 -101.20
C GLY A 230 -7.06 69.56 -102.36
N ALA A 231 -7.28 69.07 -103.58
CA ALA A 231 -7.14 69.96 -104.72
C ALA A 231 -8.01 71.19 -104.42
N ASN A 232 -7.42 72.39 -104.45
CA ASN A 232 -8.02 73.66 -104.01
C ASN A 232 -8.08 73.91 -102.48
N ASN A 233 -7.31 73.18 -101.65
CA ASN A 233 -7.09 73.46 -100.22
C ASN A 233 -8.33 73.48 -99.29
N ASN A 234 -9.49 72.95 -99.70
CA ASN A 234 -10.68 72.90 -98.83
C ASN A 234 -10.52 71.81 -97.73
N PRO A 235 -10.57 72.15 -96.42
CA PRO A 235 -10.49 71.17 -95.33
C PRO A 235 -11.72 70.26 -95.20
N GLU A 236 -12.88 70.65 -95.75
CA GLU A 236 -14.16 69.99 -95.53
C GLU A 236 -14.42 68.80 -96.48
N ALA A 237 -13.52 68.56 -97.44
CA ALA A 237 -13.77 67.73 -98.63
C ALA A 237 -13.38 66.23 -98.54
N GLY A 238 -12.85 65.75 -97.40
CA GLY A 238 -12.46 64.35 -97.19
C GLY A 238 -10.95 64.07 -97.33
N THR A 239 -10.56 62.80 -97.52
CA THR A 239 -9.13 62.44 -97.67
C THR A 239 -8.47 63.09 -98.88
N GLY A 240 -7.13 63.11 -98.90
CA GLY A 240 -6.36 63.36 -100.15
C GLY A 240 -6.72 62.39 -101.29
N THR A 241 -7.28 61.21 -100.97
CA THR A 241 -7.86 60.29 -101.96
C THR A 241 -9.27 60.67 -102.41
N ALA A 242 -10.14 61.20 -101.54
CA ALA A 242 -11.41 61.80 -101.94
C ALA A 242 -11.19 63.09 -102.75
N ALA A 243 -10.16 63.86 -102.42
CA ALA A 243 -9.70 65.00 -103.19
C ALA A 243 -9.18 64.61 -104.58
N LEU A 244 -8.34 63.57 -104.67
CA LEU A 244 -7.90 62.99 -105.94
C LEU A 244 -9.10 62.46 -106.74
N ALA A 245 -10.06 61.80 -106.08
CA ALA A 245 -11.27 61.29 -106.72
C ALA A 245 -12.13 62.44 -107.27
N GLN A 246 -12.41 63.48 -106.47
CA GLN A 246 -13.13 64.69 -106.90
C GLN A 246 -12.40 65.42 -108.03
N ALA A 247 -11.06 65.54 -107.98
CA ALA A 247 -10.27 66.13 -109.05
C ALA A 247 -10.31 65.29 -110.34
N LEU A 248 -10.33 63.96 -110.23
CA LEU A 248 -10.51 63.04 -111.36
C LEU A 248 -11.94 63.04 -111.90
N ASP A 249 -12.95 63.14 -111.04
CA ASP A 249 -14.37 63.26 -111.42
C ASP A 249 -14.63 64.60 -112.14
N LEU A 250 -14.02 65.70 -111.67
CA LEU A 250 -14.01 67.00 -112.36
C LEU A 250 -13.23 66.94 -113.69
N LEU A 251 -12.08 66.28 -113.74
CA LEU A 251 -11.32 66.07 -114.97
C LEU A 251 -12.06 65.17 -115.96
N GLN A 252 -12.85 64.21 -115.47
CA GLN A 252 -13.71 63.34 -116.26
C GLN A 252 -14.95 64.07 -116.79
N ALA A 253 -15.50 65.02 -116.03
CA ALA A 253 -16.52 65.95 -116.49
C ALA A 253 -15.96 66.88 -117.57
N ALA A 254 -14.78 67.47 -117.38
CA ALA A 254 -14.09 68.27 -118.40
C ALA A 254 -13.74 67.45 -119.66
N ALA A 255 -13.28 66.21 -119.51
CA ALA A 255 -13.10 65.24 -120.61
C ALA A 255 -14.43 64.62 -121.11
N SER A 256 -15.57 65.26 -120.81
CA SER A 256 -16.88 65.03 -121.42
C SER A 256 -17.39 66.25 -122.20
N ASP A 257 -16.66 67.38 -122.19
CA ASP A 257 -16.99 68.57 -122.98
C ASP A 257 -16.73 68.30 -124.48
N PRO A 258 -17.65 68.63 -125.41
CA PRO A 258 -17.51 68.29 -126.83
C PRO A 258 -16.40 69.03 -127.61
N LEU A 259 -15.70 70.00 -127.03
CA LEU A 259 -14.87 70.94 -127.78
C LEU A 259 -13.42 70.49 -128.03
N GLN A 260 -13.18 70.11 -129.30
CA GLN A 260 -11.91 69.80 -129.97
C GLN A 260 -11.29 68.41 -129.74
N GLY A 261 -10.74 67.84 -130.82
CA GLY A 261 -10.20 66.48 -130.88
C GLY A 261 -8.68 66.40 -131.02
N LEU A 262 -8.19 65.26 -131.53
CA LEU A 262 -6.77 64.89 -131.72
C LEU A 262 -6.03 64.25 -130.51
N VAL A 263 -6.75 63.61 -129.58
CA VAL A 263 -6.18 62.61 -128.64
C VAL A 263 -7.15 61.42 -128.50
N PRO A 264 -6.68 60.16 -128.28
CA PRO A 264 -7.53 59.01 -127.91
C PRO A 264 -8.19 59.11 -126.53
N LEU A 265 -9.03 60.14 -126.33
CA LEU A 265 -9.54 60.59 -125.02
C LEU A 265 -10.30 59.50 -124.25
N ALA A 266 -11.01 58.60 -124.94
CA ALA A 266 -11.77 57.52 -124.32
C ALA A 266 -10.89 56.60 -123.45
N ALA A 267 -9.69 56.24 -123.91
CA ALA A 267 -8.77 55.39 -123.15
C ALA A 267 -8.09 56.11 -121.98
N VAL A 268 -8.12 57.45 -121.96
CA VAL A 268 -7.67 58.28 -120.83
C VAL A 268 -8.80 58.42 -119.81
N LYS A 269 -10.02 58.73 -120.27
CA LYS A 269 -11.24 58.81 -119.46
C LYS A 269 -11.51 57.52 -118.68
N ASP A 270 -11.37 56.38 -119.33
CA ASP A 270 -11.59 55.07 -118.73
C ASP A 270 -10.54 54.71 -117.65
N LYS A 271 -9.31 55.26 -117.77
CA LYS A 271 -8.27 55.18 -116.72
C LYS A 271 -8.55 56.14 -115.57
N ILE A 272 -8.95 57.38 -115.86
CA ILE A 272 -9.37 58.38 -114.87
C ILE A 272 -10.50 57.80 -113.98
N ALA A 273 -11.55 57.24 -114.59
CA ALA A 273 -12.66 56.60 -113.88
C ALA A 273 -12.20 55.47 -112.94
N LYS A 274 -11.25 54.64 -113.39
CA LYS A 274 -10.70 53.53 -112.59
C LYS A 274 -9.84 54.01 -111.43
N ILE A 275 -9.10 55.11 -111.58
CA ILE A 275 -8.33 55.73 -110.49
C ILE A 275 -9.29 56.41 -109.50
N ALA A 276 -10.31 57.15 -109.97
CA ALA A 276 -11.32 57.77 -109.11
C ALA A 276 -12.08 56.72 -108.28
N ALA A 277 -12.56 55.64 -108.91
CA ALA A 277 -13.20 54.54 -108.21
C ALA A 277 -12.27 53.79 -107.24
N GLY A 278 -10.96 53.74 -107.53
CA GLY A 278 -9.94 53.23 -106.60
C GLY A 278 -9.73 54.15 -105.40
N ALA A 279 -9.71 55.47 -105.62
CA ALA A 279 -9.50 56.47 -104.58
C ALA A 279 -10.73 56.64 -103.67
N HIS A 280 -11.96 56.60 -104.23
CA HIS A 280 -13.21 56.50 -103.45
C HIS A 280 -13.25 55.24 -102.57
N LYS A 281 -12.79 54.08 -103.08
CA LYS A 281 -12.66 52.85 -102.28
C LYS A 281 -11.62 52.98 -101.16
N LEU A 282 -10.53 53.71 -101.40
CA LEU A 282 -9.48 53.94 -100.41
C LEU A 282 -9.93 54.92 -99.31
N ASP A 283 -10.69 55.97 -99.62
CA ASP A 283 -11.34 56.81 -98.61
C ASP A 283 -12.33 56.01 -97.74
N ALA A 284 -13.22 55.22 -98.37
CA ALA A 284 -14.19 54.40 -97.67
C ALA A 284 -13.49 53.37 -96.75
N GLY A 285 -12.44 52.70 -97.24
CA GLY A 285 -11.63 51.77 -96.47
C GLY A 285 -10.87 52.46 -95.31
N ALA A 286 -10.32 53.65 -95.53
CA ALA A 286 -9.66 54.43 -94.48
C ALA A 286 -10.65 54.91 -93.40
N SER A 287 -11.87 55.31 -93.80
CA SER A 287 -12.95 55.69 -92.88
C SER A 287 -13.48 54.49 -92.09
N GLN A 288 -13.61 53.32 -92.70
CA GLN A 288 -13.94 52.07 -92.00
C GLN A 288 -12.83 51.65 -91.03
N LEU A 289 -11.55 51.75 -91.44
CA LEU A 289 -10.41 51.47 -90.58
C LEU A 289 -10.32 52.44 -89.40
N GLN A 290 -10.60 53.73 -89.61
CA GLN A 290 -10.67 54.73 -88.54
C GLN A 290 -11.79 54.41 -87.53
N ALA A 291 -12.97 54.01 -88.01
CA ALA A 291 -14.08 53.61 -87.14
C ALA A 291 -13.76 52.34 -86.33
N GLY A 292 -13.19 51.32 -86.97
CA GLY A 292 -12.76 50.08 -86.32
C GLY A 292 -11.61 50.31 -85.32
N ALA A 293 -10.64 51.17 -85.64
CA ALA A 293 -9.58 51.57 -84.73
C ALA A 293 -10.14 52.33 -83.52
N GLY A 294 -11.14 53.20 -83.72
CA GLY A 294 -11.88 53.85 -82.64
C GLY A 294 -12.57 52.83 -81.72
N GLN A 295 -13.37 51.92 -82.29
CA GLN A 295 -14.05 50.87 -81.53
C GLN A 295 -13.07 49.97 -80.75
N LEU A 296 -11.95 49.59 -81.36
CA LEU A 296 -10.93 48.74 -80.72
C LEU A 296 -10.17 49.49 -79.62
N ARG A 297 -9.87 50.77 -79.82
CA ARG A 297 -9.28 51.65 -78.78
C ARG A 297 -10.22 51.81 -77.60
N ASP A 298 -11.49 52.07 -77.86
CA ASP A 298 -12.49 52.31 -76.82
C ASP A 298 -12.75 51.00 -76.03
N GLY A 299 -12.76 49.85 -76.70
CA GLY A 299 -12.76 48.52 -76.07
C GLY A 299 -11.50 48.19 -75.27
N ALA A 300 -10.31 48.56 -75.77
CA ALA A 300 -9.05 48.41 -75.05
C ALA A 300 -8.98 49.33 -73.81
N GLY A 301 -9.54 50.54 -73.88
CA GLY A 301 -9.72 51.44 -72.74
C GLY A 301 -10.68 50.88 -71.69
N GLN A 302 -11.78 50.24 -72.12
CA GLN A 302 -12.68 49.52 -71.20
C GLN A 302 -12.00 48.31 -70.54
N LEU A 303 -11.17 47.57 -71.28
CA LEU A 303 -10.37 46.46 -70.74
C LEU A 303 -9.38 46.96 -69.69
N HIS A 304 -8.59 47.99 -70.00
CA HIS A 304 -7.65 48.65 -69.09
C HIS A 304 -8.35 49.15 -67.81
N ALA A 305 -9.49 49.84 -67.96
CA ALA A 305 -10.30 50.27 -66.82
C ALA A 305 -10.89 49.09 -66.01
N GLY A 306 -11.02 47.90 -66.60
CA GLY A 306 -11.37 46.66 -65.90
C GLY A 306 -10.19 46.05 -65.14
N THR A 307 -9.03 45.96 -65.76
CA THR A 307 -7.82 45.32 -65.22
C THR A 307 -7.13 46.14 -64.13
N GLY A 308 -7.14 47.47 -64.23
CA GLY A 308 -6.72 48.35 -63.14
C GLY A 308 -7.56 48.12 -61.88
N ARG A 309 -8.90 48.11 -62.01
CA ARG A 309 -9.83 47.80 -60.90
C ARG A 309 -9.62 46.40 -60.32
N LEU A 310 -9.30 45.41 -61.14
CA LEU A 310 -8.96 44.05 -60.68
C LEU A 310 -7.66 44.06 -59.86
N THR A 311 -6.64 44.77 -60.35
CA THR A 311 -5.33 44.90 -59.68
C THR A 311 -5.46 45.61 -58.33
N ASP A 312 -6.25 46.68 -58.23
CA ASP A 312 -6.53 47.37 -56.97
C ASP A 312 -7.41 46.54 -56.02
N GLY A 313 -8.32 45.73 -56.56
CA GLY A 313 -9.04 44.71 -55.80
C GLY A 313 -8.10 43.69 -55.16
N PHE A 314 -7.12 43.17 -55.92
CA PHE A 314 -6.09 42.26 -55.39
C PHE A 314 -5.18 42.93 -54.35
N ARG A 315 -4.71 44.16 -54.58
CA ARG A 315 -3.98 44.95 -53.55
C ARG A 315 -4.78 45.09 -52.26
N THR A 316 -6.07 45.44 -52.37
CA THR A 316 -6.96 45.63 -51.22
C THR A 316 -7.20 44.32 -50.46
N LEU A 317 -7.31 43.19 -51.17
CA LEU A 317 -7.44 41.87 -50.55
C LEU A 317 -6.14 41.42 -49.89
N ALA A 318 -5.00 41.55 -50.58
CA ALA A 318 -3.69 41.21 -50.03
C ALA A 318 -3.36 42.02 -48.77
N ALA A 319 -3.66 43.33 -48.74
CA ALA A 319 -3.50 44.17 -47.56
C ALA A 319 -4.34 43.70 -46.35
N LYS A 320 -5.55 43.16 -46.59
CA LYS A 320 -6.40 42.59 -45.54
C LYS A 320 -5.94 41.20 -45.09
N LEU A 321 -5.46 40.36 -46.01
CA LEU A 321 -4.89 39.04 -45.69
C LEU A 321 -3.60 39.17 -44.86
N ASN A 322 -2.80 40.20 -45.13
CA ASN A 322 -1.49 40.46 -44.53
C ASN A 322 -1.49 41.56 -43.45
N SER A 323 -2.64 41.91 -42.86
CA SER A 323 -2.67 42.87 -41.73
C SER A 323 -1.82 42.35 -40.56
N GLN A 324 -0.85 43.16 -40.13
CA GLN A 324 0.03 42.88 -38.98
C GLN A 324 -0.41 43.64 -37.71
N ASP A 325 -1.61 44.22 -37.67
CA ASP A 325 -2.17 44.77 -36.44
C ASP A 325 -2.45 43.63 -35.43
N PRO A 326 -1.83 43.61 -34.24
CA PRO A 326 -2.08 42.56 -33.24
C PRO A 326 -3.52 42.53 -32.72
N ASN A 327 -4.26 43.64 -32.85
CA ASN A 327 -5.66 43.77 -32.43
C ASN A 327 -6.65 43.40 -33.56
N ASN A 328 -6.19 43.38 -34.81
CA ASN A 328 -6.97 43.07 -36.00
C ASN A 328 -6.09 42.30 -37.03
N PRO A 329 -5.64 41.09 -36.67
CA PRO A 329 -4.71 40.32 -37.49
C PRO A 329 -5.35 39.93 -38.83
N GLY A 330 -4.56 40.00 -39.89
CA GLY A 330 -4.93 39.47 -41.20
C GLY A 330 -5.04 37.95 -41.15
N VAL A 331 -5.73 37.37 -42.14
CA VAL A 331 -6.00 35.92 -42.18
C VAL A 331 -4.72 35.09 -42.10
N VAL A 332 -3.59 35.57 -42.64
CA VAL A 332 -2.29 34.88 -42.49
C VAL A 332 -1.87 34.85 -41.02
N MET A 333 -1.63 36.01 -40.40
CA MET A 333 -1.16 36.09 -39.02
C MET A 333 -2.15 35.45 -38.02
N GLY A 334 -3.46 35.59 -38.24
CA GLY A 334 -4.49 34.96 -37.42
C GLY A 334 -4.51 33.43 -37.50
N THR A 335 -4.17 32.85 -38.65
CA THR A 335 -4.10 31.39 -38.82
C THR A 335 -2.75 30.82 -38.39
N GLU A 336 -1.67 31.59 -38.50
CA GLU A 336 -0.36 31.29 -37.88
C GLU A 336 -0.45 31.26 -36.35
N LEU A 337 -1.12 32.25 -35.73
CA LEU A 337 -1.38 32.28 -34.28
C LEU A 337 -2.25 31.10 -33.83
N LEU A 338 -3.22 30.67 -34.65
CA LEU A 338 -4.00 29.45 -34.39
C LEU A 338 -3.13 28.18 -34.49
N ALA A 339 -2.22 28.11 -35.46
CA ALA A 339 -1.29 26.98 -35.61
C ALA A 339 -0.29 26.90 -34.44
N ASP A 340 0.26 28.03 -33.97
CA ASP A 340 1.09 28.09 -32.76
C ASP A 340 0.31 27.69 -31.51
N GLY A 341 -0.89 28.24 -31.30
CA GLY A 341 -1.75 27.90 -30.17
C GLY A 341 -2.12 26.41 -30.12
N THR A 342 -2.48 25.82 -31.27
CA THR A 342 -2.78 24.38 -31.36
C THR A 342 -1.53 23.51 -31.23
N SER A 343 -0.36 23.96 -31.70
CA SER A 343 0.91 23.28 -31.44
C SER A 343 1.28 23.27 -29.96
N LYS A 344 1.03 24.37 -29.23
CA LYS A 344 1.20 24.44 -27.77
C LYS A 344 0.26 23.47 -27.04
N ILE A 345 -0.98 23.30 -27.51
CA ILE A 345 -1.91 22.29 -27.00
C ILE A 345 -1.38 20.86 -27.27
N ARG A 346 -0.79 20.59 -28.44
CA ARG A 346 -0.09 19.30 -28.67
C ARG A 346 1.07 19.11 -27.70
N THR A 347 1.92 20.11 -27.47
CA THR A 347 3.02 20.01 -26.48
C THR A 347 2.50 19.77 -25.06
N GLY A 348 1.34 20.31 -24.68
CA GLY A 348 0.66 19.97 -23.42
C GLY A 348 0.13 18.53 -23.34
N MET A 349 -0.23 17.94 -24.49
CA MET A 349 -0.65 16.54 -24.60
C MET A 349 0.53 15.57 -24.49
N ASP A 350 1.57 15.81 -25.30
CA ASP A 350 2.70 14.91 -25.54
C ASP A 350 3.83 15.08 -24.53
N GLY A 351 3.89 16.26 -23.91
CA GLY A 351 4.99 16.73 -23.06
C GLY A 351 6.00 17.58 -23.83
N VAL A 352 6.82 18.33 -23.09
CA VAL A 352 7.96 19.06 -23.68
C VAL A 352 9.05 18.03 -24.05
N PRO A 353 9.53 17.98 -25.30
CA PRO A 353 10.52 16.99 -25.71
C PRO A 353 11.83 17.09 -24.91
N GLY A 354 12.24 15.97 -24.28
CA GLY A 354 13.44 15.88 -23.45
C GLY A 354 13.26 16.33 -21.99
N ASP A 355 12.09 16.85 -21.62
CA ASP A 355 11.81 17.36 -20.27
C ASP A 355 11.00 16.35 -19.43
N PRO A 356 11.53 15.87 -18.28
CA PRO A 356 10.84 14.95 -17.39
C PRO A 356 9.88 15.63 -16.39
N GLU A 357 9.99 16.94 -16.18
CA GLU A 357 9.13 17.75 -15.30
C GLU A 357 7.83 18.17 -16.01
N HIS A 358 7.88 18.31 -17.34
CA HIS A 358 6.73 18.58 -18.20
C HIS A 358 6.34 17.38 -19.09
N PRO A 359 5.95 16.22 -18.50
CA PRO A 359 5.81 14.96 -19.23
C PRO A 359 4.55 14.87 -20.13
N GLY A 360 3.63 15.83 -20.05
CA GLY A 360 2.40 15.88 -20.85
C GLY A 360 1.24 15.04 -20.31
N LEU A 361 0.02 15.36 -20.75
CA LEU A 361 -1.21 14.71 -20.28
C LEU A 361 -1.23 13.20 -20.54
N ILE A 362 -0.69 12.71 -21.66
CA ILE A 362 -0.60 11.27 -21.97
C ILE A 362 0.19 10.53 -20.88
N LYS A 363 1.40 11.02 -20.57
CA LYS A 363 2.27 10.39 -19.55
C LYS A 363 1.74 10.60 -18.13
N ALA A 364 1.04 11.71 -17.87
CA ALA A 364 0.38 11.95 -16.59
C ALA A 364 -0.77 10.95 -16.34
N ALA A 365 -1.57 10.63 -17.36
CA ALA A 365 -2.61 9.61 -17.27
C ALA A 365 -2.01 8.22 -17.00
N ALA A 366 -0.97 7.82 -17.76
CA ALA A 366 -0.27 6.55 -17.53
C ALA A 366 0.34 6.43 -16.12
N ARG A 367 0.90 7.52 -15.57
CA ARG A 367 1.40 7.55 -14.17
C ARG A 367 0.29 7.45 -13.14
N MET A 368 -0.91 7.98 -13.43
CA MET A 368 -2.09 7.81 -12.58
C MET A 368 -2.58 6.35 -12.60
N THR A 369 -2.51 5.67 -13.75
CA THR A 369 -2.79 4.23 -13.86
C THR A 369 -1.79 3.39 -13.06
N ASP A 370 -0.48 3.64 -13.19
CA ASP A 370 0.54 2.96 -12.36
C ASP A 370 0.28 3.16 -10.85
N GLY A 371 0.11 4.41 -10.42
CA GLY A 371 -0.09 4.74 -9.01
C GLY A 371 -1.38 4.17 -8.42
N SER A 372 -2.45 4.06 -9.22
CA SER A 372 -3.73 3.47 -8.78
C SER A 372 -3.72 1.93 -8.81
N SER A 373 -3.08 1.30 -9.81
CA SER A 373 -2.84 -0.16 -9.80
C SER A 373 -2.03 -0.56 -8.57
N ARG A 374 -0.92 0.14 -8.29
CA ARG A 374 -0.07 -0.14 -7.12
C ARG A 374 -0.77 0.11 -5.78
N LEU A 375 -1.78 0.98 -5.75
CA LEU A 375 -2.66 1.13 -4.59
C LEU A 375 -3.60 -0.08 -4.46
N ALA A 376 -4.24 -0.52 -5.55
CA ALA A 376 -5.06 -1.73 -5.58
C ALA A 376 -4.26 -2.96 -5.13
N ASP A 377 -3.09 -3.21 -5.72
CA ASP A 377 -2.15 -4.28 -5.34
C ASP A 377 -1.79 -4.21 -3.84
N GLY A 378 -1.48 -3.01 -3.33
CA GLY A 378 -1.19 -2.80 -1.92
C GLY A 378 -2.37 -3.07 -0.98
N THR A 379 -3.60 -2.75 -1.41
CA THR A 379 -4.82 -3.05 -0.64
C THR A 379 -5.20 -4.53 -0.70
N ALA A 380 -4.96 -5.21 -1.81
CA ALA A 380 -5.11 -6.67 -1.92
C ALA A 380 -4.10 -7.40 -1.02
N ALA A 381 -2.84 -6.95 -1.00
CA ALA A 381 -1.83 -7.47 -0.08
C ALA A 381 -2.17 -7.23 1.40
N LEU A 382 -2.74 -6.07 1.74
CA LEU A 382 -3.27 -5.79 3.08
C LEU A 382 -4.42 -6.74 3.44
N ASN A 383 -5.37 -6.96 2.53
CA ASN A 383 -6.50 -7.86 2.75
C ASN A 383 -6.04 -9.32 2.93
N ALA A 384 -5.06 -9.77 2.14
CA ALA A 384 -4.40 -11.07 2.29
C ALA A 384 -3.62 -11.19 3.62
N GLY A 385 -3.00 -10.12 4.12
CA GLY A 385 -2.37 -10.12 5.46
C GLY A 385 -3.39 -10.20 6.61
N ILE A 386 -4.59 -9.65 6.42
CA ILE A 386 -5.67 -9.70 7.41
C ILE A 386 -6.38 -11.07 7.42
N LYS A 387 -6.75 -11.57 6.24
CA LYS A 387 -7.58 -12.78 6.07
C LYS A 387 -6.79 -14.07 5.92
N GLY A 388 -5.53 -13.96 5.52
CA GLY A 388 -4.70 -15.06 5.05
C GLY A 388 -4.86 -15.27 3.56
N ASP A 389 -3.84 -15.83 2.92
CA ASP A 389 -3.91 -16.25 1.52
C ASP A 389 -4.27 -17.74 1.46
N PRO A 390 -5.38 -18.14 0.81
CA PRO A 390 -5.70 -19.55 0.61
C PRO A 390 -4.65 -20.34 -0.20
N ALA A 391 -3.81 -19.67 -0.99
CA ALA A 391 -2.74 -20.27 -1.78
C ALA A 391 -1.39 -20.35 -1.02
N ASP A 392 -1.15 -19.49 -0.02
CA ASP A 392 0.06 -19.53 0.82
C ASP A 392 -0.25 -19.91 2.27
N ALA A 393 0.02 -21.18 2.61
CA ALA A 393 -0.11 -21.70 3.97
C ALA A 393 0.86 -21.05 4.99
N ALA A 394 1.92 -20.35 4.54
CA ALA A 394 2.79 -19.56 5.41
C ALA A 394 2.18 -18.20 5.78
N ASN A 395 1.17 -17.73 5.04
CA ASN A 395 0.33 -16.58 5.39
C ASN A 395 -1.10 -17.02 5.83
N PRO A 396 -1.27 -17.54 7.05
CA PRO A 396 -2.59 -17.83 7.61
C PRO A 396 -3.40 -16.57 7.94
N GLY A 397 -2.79 -15.39 7.91
CA GLY A 397 -3.42 -14.10 8.19
C GLY A 397 -3.73 -13.83 9.66
N LEU A 398 -4.00 -12.56 9.95
CA LEU A 398 -4.32 -12.07 11.29
C LEU A 398 -5.60 -12.72 11.88
N LEU A 399 -6.61 -13.02 11.06
CA LEU A 399 -7.84 -13.71 11.51
C LEU A 399 -7.54 -15.10 12.09
N ARG A 400 -6.76 -15.94 11.39
CA ARG A 400 -6.41 -17.27 11.91
C ARG A 400 -5.42 -17.18 13.08
N GLY A 401 -4.46 -16.25 13.02
CA GLY A 401 -3.50 -16.05 14.12
C GLY A 401 -4.17 -15.63 15.43
N THR A 402 -5.17 -14.75 15.37
CA THR A 402 -5.92 -14.29 16.56
C THR A 402 -6.88 -15.36 17.09
N ALA A 403 -7.53 -16.13 16.21
CA ALA A 403 -8.31 -17.31 16.60
C ALA A 403 -7.44 -18.39 17.28
N ALA A 404 -6.26 -18.68 16.73
CA ALA A 404 -5.32 -19.64 17.30
C ALA A 404 -4.79 -19.19 18.68
N LEU A 405 -4.55 -17.89 18.87
CA LEU A 405 -4.17 -17.32 20.18
C LEU A 405 -5.28 -17.49 21.22
N ALA A 406 -6.55 -17.25 20.84
CA ALA A 406 -7.70 -17.44 21.74
C ALA A 406 -7.90 -18.93 22.11
N ALA A 407 -7.72 -19.84 21.14
CA ALA A 407 -7.74 -21.29 21.39
C ALA A 407 -6.63 -21.72 22.37
N GLY A 408 -5.36 -21.38 22.08
CA GLY A 408 -4.23 -21.75 22.93
C GLY A 408 -4.27 -21.14 24.34
N ALA A 409 -4.81 -19.92 24.49
CA ALA A 409 -5.04 -19.32 25.80
C ALA A 409 -6.13 -20.06 26.60
N SER A 410 -7.16 -20.59 25.92
CA SER A 410 -8.23 -21.37 26.53
C SER A 410 -7.76 -22.78 26.91
N GLU A 411 -6.91 -23.41 26.09
CA GLU A 411 -6.23 -24.67 26.41
C GLU A 411 -5.29 -24.51 27.63
N LEU A 412 -4.55 -23.40 27.71
CA LEU A 412 -3.69 -23.08 28.86
C LEU A 412 -4.50 -22.91 30.15
N SER A 413 -5.66 -22.24 30.10
CA SER A 413 -6.59 -22.15 31.24
C SER A 413 -7.10 -23.53 31.66
N ALA A 414 -7.58 -24.36 30.71
CA ALA A 414 -8.02 -25.72 31.01
C ALA A 414 -6.90 -26.59 31.62
N GLY A 415 -5.67 -26.45 31.14
CA GLY A 415 -4.47 -27.07 31.70
C GLY A 415 -4.16 -26.62 33.13
N ASN A 416 -4.21 -25.31 33.40
CA ASN A 416 -3.95 -24.73 34.71
C ASN A 416 -5.04 -25.11 35.73
N THR A 417 -6.32 -25.10 35.31
CA THR A 417 -7.45 -25.59 36.11
C THR A 417 -7.25 -27.08 36.50
N LYS A 418 -6.79 -27.91 35.57
CA LYS A 418 -6.45 -29.32 35.82
C LYS A 418 -5.26 -29.47 36.78
N LEU A 419 -4.22 -28.64 36.65
CA LEU A 419 -3.06 -28.61 37.53
C LEU A 419 -3.44 -28.19 38.96
N ALA A 420 -4.25 -27.14 39.12
CA ALA A 420 -4.77 -26.70 40.41
C ALA A 420 -5.61 -27.79 41.10
N SER A 421 -6.46 -28.47 40.33
CA SER A 421 -7.28 -29.59 40.79
C SER A 421 -6.41 -30.78 41.28
N GLY A 422 -5.44 -31.21 40.47
CA GLY A 422 -4.51 -32.30 40.83
C GLY A 422 -3.62 -31.94 42.03
N SER A 423 -3.18 -30.69 42.14
CA SER A 423 -2.40 -30.21 43.28
C SER A 423 -3.23 -30.16 44.57
N SER A 424 -4.52 -29.79 44.48
CA SER A 424 -5.46 -29.84 45.61
C SER A 424 -5.73 -31.29 46.06
N GLN A 425 -5.83 -32.23 45.12
CA GLN A 425 -5.93 -33.67 45.42
C GLN A 425 -4.65 -34.21 46.08
N LEU A 426 -3.47 -33.81 45.60
CA LEU A 426 -2.17 -34.18 46.18
C LEU A 426 -2.04 -33.65 47.61
N SER A 427 -2.39 -32.38 47.86
CA SER A 427 -2.39 -31.78 49.18
C SER A 427 -3.36 -32.51 50.14
N THR A 428 -4.55 -32.87 49.66
CA THR A 428 -5.53 -33.68 50.41
C THR A 428 -5.02 -35.08 50.72
N GLY A 429 -4.30 -35.72 49.79
CA GLY A 429 -3.65 -37.01 50.00
C GLY A 429 -2.52 -36.94 51.02
N ALA A 430 -1.74 -35.86 51.00
CA ALA A 430 -0.66 -35.60 51.92
C ALA A 430 -1.16 -35.34 53.36
N VAL A 431 -2.28 -34.62 53.55
CA VAL A 431 -2.97 -34.53 54.86
C VAL A 431 -3.32 -35.92 55.38
N LYS A 432 -3.97 -36.77 54.57
CA LYS A 432 -4.35 -38.13 54.98
C LYS A 432 -3.14 -39.02 55.33
N LEU A 433 -1.99 -38.78 54.69
CA LEU A 433 -0.73 -39.47 55.01
C LEU A 433 -0.15 -38.98 56.35
N ALA A 434 -0.17 -37.67 56.62
CA ALA A 434 0.22 -37.11 57.91
C ALA A 434 -0.68 -37.64 59.05
N ASP A 435 -2.01 -37.62 58.88
CA ASP A 435 -2.99 -38.18 59.82
C ASP A 435 -2.74 -39.68 60.10
N GLY A 436 -2.46 -40.45 59.04
CA GLY A 436 -2.13 -41.88 59.14
C GLY A 436 -0.83 -42.11 59.93
N ASN A 437 0.21 -41.33 59.64
CA ASN A 437 1.49 -41.41 60.30
C ASN A 437 1.42 -40.98 61.78
N ALA A 438 0.65 -39.95 62.10
CA ALA A 438 0.38 -39.50 63.47
C ALA A 438 -0.31 -40.60 64.29
N ARG A 439 -1.31 -41.28 63.72
CA ARG A 439 -2.00 -42.42 64.37
C ARG A 439 -1.08 -43.64 64.56
N ILE A 440 -0.10 -43.84 63.67
CA ILE A 440 0.94 -44.87 63.88
C ILE A 440 1.95 -44.44 64.95
N ALA A 441 2.31 -43.15 65.03
CA ALA A 441 3.17 -42.60 66.09
C ALA A 441 2.50 -42.71 67.47
N GLU A 442 1.19 -42.48 67.57
CA GLU A 442 0.39 -42.69 68.79
C GLU A 442 0.30 -44.19 69.17
N GLY A 443 0.00 -45.06 68.20
CA GLY A 443 -0.06 -46.52 68.41
C GLY A 443 1.29 -47.12 68.82
N THR A 444 2.39 -46.60 68.30
CA THR A 444 3.75 -47.01 68.69
C THR A 444 4.19 -46.37 70.01
N GLY A 445 3.74 -45.15 70.32
CA GLY A 445 3.94 -44.52 71.63
C GLY A 445 3.23 -45.26 72.76
N THR A 446 2.01 -45.76 72.53
CA THR A 446 1.29 -46.61 73.50
C THR A 446 1.94 -47.99 73.64
N LEU A 447 2.40 -48.61 72.54
CA LEU A 447 3.17 -49.87 72.58
C LEU A 447 4.50 -49.72 73.34
N TYR A 448 5.26 -48.65 73.05
CA TYR A 448 6.50 -48.28 73.75
C TYR A 448 6.25 -48.11 75.26
N SER A 449 5.21 -47.36 75.63
CA SER A 449 4.87 -47.09 77.02
C SER A 449 4.42 -48.36 77.75
N GLY A 450 3.67 -49.25 77.08
CA GLY A 450 3.30 -50.56 77.61
C GLY A 450 4.50 -51.48 77.83
N ALA A 451 5.43 -51.56 76.87
CA ALA A 451 6.65 -52.36 77.01
C ALA A 451 7.57 -51.83 78.13
N ALA A 452 7.66 -50.50 78.29
CA ALA A 452 8.37 -49.87 79.39
C ALA A 452 7.70 -50.10 80.76
N ALA A 453 6.36 -50.08 80.83
CA ALA A 453 5.62 -50.28 82.07
C ALA A 453 5.82 -51.68 82.68
N VAL A 454 5.93 -52.73 81.86
CA VAL A 454 6.14 -54.12 82.31
C VAL A 454 7.64 -54.47 82.45
N SER A 455 8.55 -53.50 82.27
CA SER A 455 9.98 -53.72 82.47
C SER A 455 10.31 -54.02 83.95
N PRO A 456 11.22 -54.99 84.26
CA PRO A 456 11.40 -55.49 85.63
C PRO A 456 11.74 -54.43 86.68
N SER A 457 12.45 -53.37 86.30
CA SER A 457 12.84 -52.26 87.18
C SER A 457 11.66 -51.57 87.87
N ASN A 458 10.48 -51.54 87.23
CA ASN A 458 9.26 -50.96 87.80
C ASN A 458 8.48 -51.96 88.68
N LEU A 459 8.58 -53.25 88.38
CA LEU A 459 7.94 -54.34 89.13
C LEU A 459 8.63 -54.65 90.46
N VAL A 460 9.95 -54.43 90.55
CA VAL A 460 10.75 -54.63 91.77
C VAL A 460 10.52 -53.51 92.82
N GLY A 461 9.79 -52.45 92.47
CA GLY A 461 9.51 -51.31 93.34
C GLY A 461 8.32 -51.44 94.30
N GLN A 462 7.55 -52.55 94.26
CA GLN A 462 6.40 -52.76 95.16
C GLN A 462 6.58 -54.01 96.03
N PRO A 463 6.21 -53.98 97.33
CA PRO A 463 6.55 -55.03 98.30
C PRO A 463 5.67 -56.29 98.22
N ASP A 464 4.50 -56.23 97.57
CA ASP A 464 3.47 -57.26 97.68
C ASP A 464 3.56 -58.34 96.60
N ALA A 465 4.30 -59.41 96.90
CA ALA A 465 4.48 -60.58 96.04
C ALA A 465 3.17 -61.32 95.66
N SER A 466 2.05 -61.01 96.31
CA SER A 466 0.71 -61.54 96.00
C SER A 466 0.09 -60.96 94.72
N LEU A 467 0.40 -59.70 94.37
CA LEU A 467 -0.16 -59.05 93.17
C LEU A 467 0.49 -59.54 91.87
N ALA A 468 1.75 -59.99 91.93
CA ALA A 468 2.50 -60.44 90.75
C ALA A 468 1.83 -61.61 90.00
N LEU A 469 1.23 -62.56 90.72
CA LEU A 469 0.50 -63.69 90.11
C LEU A 469 -0.89 -63.28 89.60
N GLY A 470 -1.58 -62.36 90.28
CA GLY A 470 -2.87 -61.84 89.83
C GLY A 470 -2.77 -61.03 88.52
N LEU A 471 -1.70 -60.24 88.38
CA LEU A 471 -1.44 -59.44 87.18
C LEU A 471 -1.17 -60.30 85.94
N VAL A 472 -0.47 -61.44 86.07
CA VAL A 472 -0.26 -62.36 84.93
C VAL A 472 -1.60 -62.92 84.41
N GLY A 473 -2.55 -63.24 85.30
CA GLY A 473 -3.90 -63.66 84.92
C GLY A 473 -4.70 -62.57 84.21
N LEU A 474 -4.65 -61.34 84.71
CA LEU A 474 -5.30 -60.17 84.11
C LEU A 474 -4.70 -59.80 82.74
N LEU A 475 -3.38 -59.84 82.60
CA LEU A 475 -2.68 -59.56 81.34
C LEU A 475 -3.03 -60.56 80.24
N GLY A 476 -3.20 -61.85 80.58
CA GLY A 476 -3.67 -62.87 79.65
C GLY A 476 -5.06 -62.56 79.08
N LEU A 477 -6.03 -62.27 79.96
CA LEU A 477 -7.42 -62.00 79.55
C LEU A 477 -7.58 -60.65 78.83
N GLY A 478 -6.91 -59.59 79.32
CA GLY A 478 -6.96 -58.26 78.71
C GLY A 478 -6.41 -58.25 77.28
N SER A 479 -5.33 -58.99 77.02
CA SER A 479 -4.73 -59.13 75.69
C SER A 479 -5.69 -59.79 74.69
N VAL A 480 -6.39 -60.85 75.10
CA VAL A 480 -7.39 -61.52 74.25
C VAL A 480 -8.60 -60.62 74.01
N ALA A 481 -9.09 -59.90 75.03
CA ALA A 481 -10.21 -58.97 74.87
C ALA A 481 -9.89 -57.84 73.87
N ALA A 482 -8.71 -57.21 73.99
CA ALA A 482 -8.26 -56.18 73.06
C ALA A 482 -8.13 -56.72 71.61
N PHE A 483 -7.55 -57.91 71.44
CA PHE A 483 -7.43 -58.57 70.14
C PHE A 483 -8.80 -58.88 69.50
N VAL A 484 -9.78 -59.33 70.29
CA VAL A 484 -11.16 -59.58 69.80
C VAL A 484 -11.89 -58.29 69.44
N VAL A 485 -11.71 -57.19 70.18
CA VAL A 485 -12.31 -55.89 69.86
C VAL A 485 -11.70 -55.31 68.57
N LEU A 486 -10.38 -55.38 68.41
CA LEU A 486 -9.69 -54.97 67.19
C LEU A 486 -10.11 -55.82 65.98
N ARG A 487 -10.29 -57.14 66.16
CA ARG A 487 -10.81 -58.04 65.12
C ARG A 487 -12.26 -57.70 64.73
N LYS A 488 -13.14 -57.37 65.69
CA LYS A 488 -14.52 -56.96 65.39
C LYS A 488 -14.59 -55.62 64.64
N ARG A 489 -13.74 -54.64 64.97
CA ARG A 489 -13.71 -53.35 64.24
C ARG A 489 -13.22 -53.47 62.79
N ARG A 490 -12.51 -54.55 62.42
CA ARG A 490 -12.15 -54.87 61.03
C ARG A 490 -13.26 -55.56 60.21
N ALA A 491 -14.48 -55.69 60.76
CA ALA A 491 -15.62 -56.30 60.08
C ALA A 491 -16.81 -55.32 59.90
N VAL A 492 -16.59 -54.03 60.14
CA VAL A 492 -17.61 -52.94 60.05
C VAL A 492 -17.00 -51.68 59.39
N LEU A 493 -15.95 -51.88 58.60
CA LEU A 493 -15.26 -50.94 57.71
C LEU A 493 -14.81 -51.72 56.47
#